data_AF-A0A7Z2MS08-F1
#
_entry.id   AF-A0A7Z2MS08-F1
#
_cell.length_a   1.000
_cell.length_b   1.000
_cell.length_c   1.000
_cell.angle_alpha   90.00
_cell.angle_beta   90.00
_cell.angle_gamma   90.00
#
_symmetry.space_group_name_H-M   'P 1'
#
loop_
_entity.id
_entity.type
_entity.pdbx_description
1 polymer ?
#
loop_
_entity_poly.entity_id
_entity_poly.type
_entity_poly.pdbx_seq_one_letter_code
_entity_poly.pdbx_strand_id
1 'polypeptide(L)' 'MSDAAQEKIFQNDILDQMQSKGWLLGESNKYNKELALYPEDVIAVVADLQVEQNSTTRSSRIVRQGGFVR' A
#
# COMPACT_ATOMS: atom_id res chain seq x y z
N MET A 1 36.61 -1.97 -20.56
CA MET A 1 35.55 -1.89 -19.54
C MET A 1 34.68 -3.12 -19.71
N SER A 2 34.36 -3.83 -18.63
CA SER A 2 33.60 -5.08 -18.70
C SER A 2 32.14 -4.81 -19.04
N ASP A 3 31.57 -5.66 -19.88
CA ASP A 3 30.16 -5.64 -20.30
C ASP A 3 29.19 -5.49 -19.09
N ALA A 4 29.50 -6.18 -17.98
CA ALA A 4 28.76 -6.09 -16.72
C ALA A 4 28.72 -4.70 -16.08
N ALA A 5 29.75 -3.85 -16.28
CA ALA A 5 29.74 -2.49 -15.76
C ALA A 5 28.81 -1.58 -16.58
N GLN A 6 28.75 -1.78 -17.90
CA GLN A 6 27.82 -1.05 -18.77
C GLN A 6 26.37 -1.49 -18.52
N GLU A 7 26.11 -2.79 -18.40
CA GLU A 7 24.80 -3.33 -18.07
C GLU A 7 24.29 -2.77 -16.73
N LYS A 8 25.15 -2.67 -15.71
CA LYS A 8 24.76 -2.09 -14.43
C LYS A 8 24.40 -0.60 -14.53
N ILE A 9 25.10 0.16 -15.37
CA ILE A 9 24.78 1.58 -15.62
C ILE A 9 23.42 1.68 -16.31
N PHE A 10 23.18 0.83 -17.31
CA PHE A 10 21.90 0.76 -18.03
C PHE A 10 20.72 0.41 -17.11
N GLN A 11 20.88 -0.59 -16.24
CA GLN A 11 19.85 -0.94 -15.26
C GLN A 11 19.53 0.22 -14.31
N ASN A 12 20.55 0.92 -13.82
CA ASN A 12 20.35 2.09 -12.96
C ASN A 12 19.64 3.24 -13.69
N ASP A 13 19.97 3.48 -14.96
CA ASP A 13 19.30 4.51 -15.77
C ASP A 13 17.80 4.20 -15.95
N ILE A 14 17.44 2.95 -16.21
CA ILE A 14 16.03 2.52 -16.26
C ILE A 14 15.34 2.76 -14.92
N LEU A 15 15.99 2.40 -13.81
CA LEU A 15 15.42 2.61 -12.47
C LEU A 15 15.18 4.09 -12.18
N ASP A 16 16.08 4.99 -12.58
CA ASP A 16 15.93 6.43 -12.41
C ASP A 16 14.76 6.98 -13.26
N GLN A 17 14.68 6.55 -14.52
CA GLN A 17 13.57 6.91 -15.42
C GLN A 17 12.21 6.41 -14.93
N MET A 18 12.15 5.22 -14.33
CA MET A 18 10.90 4.69 -13.76
C MET A 18 10.50 5.47 -12.49
N GLN A 19 11.46 5.75 -11.61
CA GLN A 19 11.21 6.53 -10.39
C GLN A 19 10.77 7.97 -10.69
N SER A 20 11.38 8.63 -11.68
CA SER A 20 10.96 9.97 -12.10
C SER A 20 9.53 10.02 -12.65
N LYS A 21 9.02 8.89 -13.18
CA LYS A 21 7.63 8.72 -13.62
C LYS A 21 6.68 8.32 -12.47
N GLY A 22 7.16 8.33 -11.23
CA GLY A 22 6.36 8.01 -10.04
C GLY A 22 6.25 6.53 -9.72
N TRP A 23 7.06 5.66 -10.33
CA TRP A 23 7.11 4.25 -9.96
C TRP A 23 7.90 4.08 -8.67
N LEU A 24 7.35 3.30 -7.73
CA LEU A 24 8.01 2.96 -6.47
C LEU A 24 8.93 1.76 -6.69
N LEU A 25 10.21 1.91 -6.32
CA LEU A 25 11.15 0.81 -6.31
C LEU A 25 10.89 -0.06 -5.07
N GLY A 26 10.24 -1.20 -5.26
CA GLY A 26 9.92 -2.13 -4.18
C GLY A 26 11.08 -3.05 -3.79
N GLU A 27 11.05 -3.57 -2.56
CA GLU A 27 12.04 -4.53 -2.07
C GLU A 27 11.66 -5.96 -2.48
N SER A 28 12.52 -6.64 -3.25
CA SER A 28 12.25 -8.00 -3.74
C SER A 28 12.02 -9.04 -2.63
N ASN A 29 12.48 -8.79 -1.40
CA ASN A 29 12.27 -9.66 -0.25
C ASN A 29 10.81 -9.60 0.27
N LYS A 30 10.15 -8.45 0.10
CA LYS A 30 8.76 -8.23 0.54
C LYS A 30 7.74 -8.59 -0.53
N TYR A 31 8.16 -8.75 -1.78
CA TYR A 31 7.29 -9.14 -2.87
C TYR A 31 6.94 -10.63 -2.81
N ASN A 32 5.67 -10.95 -2.54
CA ASN A 32 5.20 -12.32 -2.61
C ASN A 32 5.01 -12.72 -4.07
N LYS A 33 5.93 -13.54 -4.59
CA LYS A 33 5.92 -14.03 -5.98
C LYS A 33 4.76 -14.96 -6.32
N GLU A 34 4.22 -15.69 -5.34
CA GLU A 34 3.09 -16.61 -5.55
C GLU A 34 1.77 -15.85 -5.73
N LEU A 35 1.62 -14.76 -4.97
CA LEU A 35 0.43 -13.90 -5.02
C LEU A 35 0.62 -12.66 -5.93
N ALA A 36 1.81 -12.48 -6.49
CA ALA A 36 2.24 -11.32 -7.27
C ALA A 36 1.92 -9.98 -6.60
N LEU A 37 2.09 -9.91 -5.27
CA LEU A 37 1.61 -8.80 -4.47
C LEU A 37 2.51 -8.54 -3.25
N TYR A 38 2.54 -7.29 -2.80
CA TYR A 38 3.09 -6.92 -1.51
C TYR A 38 2.02 -7.16 -0.42
N PRO A 39 2.24 -8.08 0.53
CA PRO A 39 1.25 -8.39 1.56
C PRO A 39 0.94 -7.17 2.45
N GLU A 40 1.87 -6.23 2.61
CA GLU A 40 1.65 -4.97 3.30
C GLU A 40 0.58 -4.09 2.65
N ASP A 41 0.49 -4.06 1.31
CA ASP A 41 -0.53 -3.29 0.59
C ASP A 41 -1.95 -3.85 0.87
N VAL A 42 -2.06 -5.18 0.99
CA VAL A 42 -3.35 -5.83 1.33
C VAL A 42 -3.80 -5.43 2.73
N ILE A 43 -2.88 -5.45 3.69
CA ILE A 43 -3.19 -5.09 5.09
C ILE A 43 -3.59 -3.62 5.16
N ALA A 44 -2.88 -2.74 4.44
CA ALA A 44 -3.20 -1.32 4.38
C ALA A 44 -4.60 -1.06 3.80
N VAL A 45 -4.96 -1.72 2.70
CA VAL A 45 -6.30 -1.62 2.09
C VAL A 45 -7.39 -2.12 3.05
N VAL A 46 -7.17 -3.25 3.72
CA VAL A 46 -8.14 -3.78 4.71
C VAL A 46 -8.31 -2.83 5.90
N ALA A 47 -7.22 -2.24 6.38
CA ALA A 47 -7.26 -1.29 7.50
C ALA A 47 -8.02 0.00 7.12
N ASP A 48 -7.77 0.55 5.94
CA ASP A 48 -8.45 1.76 5.44
C ASP A 48 -9.98 1.55 5.36
N LEU A 49 -10.40 0.42 4.79
CA LEU A 49 -11.81 0.03 4.73
C LEU A 49 -12.45 -0.13 6.11
N GLN A 50 -11.73 -0.68 7.09
CA GLN A 50 -12.24 -0.84 8.46
C GLN A 50 -12.41 0.48 9.21
N VAL A 51 -11.56 1.48 8.94
CA VAL A 51 -11.68 2.83 9.52
C VAL A 51 -12.96 3.52 9.04
N GLU A 52 -13.26 3.41 7.74
CA GLU A 52 -14.50 3.93 7.14
C GLU A 52 -15.73 3.31 7.82
N GLN A 53 -15.80 1.98 7.91
CA GLN A 53 -16.92 1.27 8.54
C GLN A 53 -17.09 1.57 10.05
N ASN A 54 -15.98 1.71 10.79
CA ASN A 54 -16.02 2.05 12.21
C ASN A 54 -16.56 3.47 12.45
N SER A 55 -16.22 4.43 11.60
CA SER A 55 -16.74 5.81 11.69
C SER A 55 -18.26 5.88 11.45
N THR A 56 -18.77 5.12 10.47
CA THR A 56 -20.19 5.05 10.12
C THR A 56 -21.02 4.32 11.20
N THR A 57 -20.47 3.27 11.81
CA THR A 57 -21.16 2.48 12.84
C THR A 57 -21.19 3.17 14.20
N ARG A 58 -20.14 3.93 14.55
CA ARG A 58 -20.10 4.66 15.83
C ARG A 58 -21.08 5.83 15.86
N SER A 59 -21.25 6.52 14.73
CA SER A 59 -22.17 7.66 14.59
C SER A 59 -23.65 7.27 14.73
N SER A 60 -24.01 6.06 14.29
CA SER A 60 -25.39 5.55 14.36
C SER A 60 -25.76 4.93 15.72
N ARG A 61 -24.77 4.57 16.56
CA ARG A 61 -25.01 4.01 17.91
C ARG A 61 -25.31 5.08 18.97
N ILE A 62 -24.79 6.31 18.80
CA ILE A 62 -25.00 7.42 19.76
C ILE A 62 -26.42 8.00 19.68
N VAL A 63 -27.08 7.91 18.52
CA VAL A 63 -28.43 8.48 18.33
C VAL A 63 -29.55 7.57 18.90
N ARG A 64 -29.29 6.27 19.09
CA ARG A 64 -30.30 5.33 19.62
C ARG A 64 -30.33 5.18 21.15
N GLN A 65 -29.36 5.73 21.87
CA GLN A 65 -29.32 5.69 23.35
C GLN A 65 -29.75 7.01 24.04
N GLY A 66 -30.21 8.00 23.26
CA GLY A 66 -30.54 9.33 23.77
C GLY A 66 -32.01 9.61 24.09
N GLY A 67 -32.89 8.61 24.22
CA GLY A 67 -34.32 8.91 24.40
C GLY A 67 -35.13 7.80 25.08
N PHE A 68 -35.04 7.69 26.40
CA PHE A 68 -36.19 7.64 27.31
C PHE A 68 -35.70 7.61 28.77
N VAL A 69 -35.53 8.80 29.36
CA VAL A 69 -35.50 8.94 30.82
C VAL A 69 -36.94 9.22 31.23
N ARG A 70 -37.49 8.31 32.04
CA ARG A 70 -38.72 8.42 32.81
C ARG A 70 -38.87 9.76 33.53
#